data_AF-A0A518AM67-F1
#
_entry.id   AF-A0A518AM67-F1
#
_cell.length_a   1.000
_cell.length_b   1.000
_cell.length_c   1.000
_cell.angle_alpha   90.00
_cell.angle_beta   90.00
_cell.angle_gamma   90.00
#
_symmetry.space_group_name_H-M   'P 1'
#
loop_
_entity.id
_entity.type
_entity.pdbx_description
1 polymer ?
#
loop_
_entity_poly.entity_id
_entity_poly.type
_entity_poly.pdbx_seq_one_letter_code
_entity_poly.pdbx_strand_id
1 'polypeptide(L)'
;MSRSSVSPSTNGSSPDRPANHMRKVYSVAAAATAGLVSAQADGAVRYSGVQDISIELGYSQDLSIDADEYADIRLKNSDYFGGPYQGASVLFSPGRLLTFNVDGRPLVYAKALDEGYGINASSIGDYFFGSMAYGVANPYAEFNNVDGAFLGLSFPIADDLHYGWVRVTIDNAAGSFVINDWAYNDEPSVGLLAGEMPGPLTADFNNDGRVDLADYTVWRDNLGADESTGVLNGNGTNDGLVDSADYDLWKANFGNSTFTGDPIVPSTAPLSTAAVPEPGTLGMLAAGSLGIAALRRRNARRG
;
A
#
# COMPACT_ATOMS: atom_id res chain seq x y z
N MET A 1 -0.70 9.19 -91.47
CA MET A 1 -2.02 9.19 -90.81
C MET A 1 -1.79 9.33 -89.31
N SER A 2 -1.95 10.54 -88.76
CA SER A 2 -1.73 10.83 -87.33
C SER A 2 -3.06 11.33 -86.74
N ARG A 3 -3.48 10.69 -85.64
CA ARG A 3 -4.60 11.03 -84.73
C ARG A 3 -3.97 11.68 -83.48
N SER A 4 -4.56 12.53 -82.65
CA SER A 4 -5.94 12.87 -82.29
C SER A 4 -5.93 14.26 -81.61
N SER A 5 -7.03 15.00 -81.74
CA SER A 5 -7.45 16.07 -80.83
C SER A 5 -8.27 15.49 -79.67
N VAL A 6 -8.39 16.24 -78.56
CA VAL A 6 -9.61 16.49 -77.75
C VAL A 6 -9.21 16.96 -76.33
N SER A 7 -9.78 18.10 -75.92
CA SER A 7 -9.79 18.67 -74.56
C SER A 7 -11.06 18.24 -73.78
N PRO A 8 -11.06 18.34 -72.44
CA PRO A 8 -12.21 18.97 -71.72
C PRO A 8 -11.75 19.78 -70.48
N SER A 9 -12.21 21.02 -70.23
CA SER A 9 -13.47 21.52 -69.63
C SER A 9 -13.74 21.21 -68.13
N THR A 10 -13.33 22.16 -67.28
CA THR A 10 -13.99 22.76 -66.08
C THR A 10 -14.98 21.99 -65.19
N ASN A 11 -14.65 21.92 -63.89
CA ASN A 11 -15.54 21.92 -62.71
C ASN A 11 -15.03 23.06 -61.79
N GLY A 12 -15.80 23.90 -61.09
CA GLY A 12 -17.19 23.81 -60.64
C GLY A 12 -17.28 23.67 -59.10
N SER A 13 -17.27 24.81 -58.39
CA SER A 13 -17.96 25.09 -57.09
C SER A 13 -17.42 24.50 -55.76
N SER A 14 -17.08 25.41 -54.83
CA SER A 14 -16.87 25.21 -53.37
C SER A 14 -18.21 24.97 -52.63
N PRO A 15 -18.27 24.34 -51.41
CA PRO A 15 -18.09 25.13 -50.17
C PRO A 15 -17.61 24.37 -48.89
N ASP A 16 -17.31 25.18 -47.86
CA ASP A 16 -17.38 24.95 -46.40
C ASP A 16 -16.48 23.93 -45.69
N ARG A 17 -15.50 24.47 -44.94
CA ARG A 17 -14.85 23.81 -43.80
C ARG A 17 -15.33 24.45 -42.48
N PRO A 18 -15.98 23.71 -41.57
CA PRO A 18 -16.00 24.11 -40.17
C PRO A 18 -14.73 23.63 -39.45
N ALA A 19 -14.12 24.54 -38.69
CA ALA A 19 -13.04 24.27 -37.77
C ALA A 19 -13.53 23.33 -36.65
N ASN A 20 -12.74 22.31 -36.32
CA ASN A 20 -12.99 21.49 -35.14
C ASN A 20 -11.69 21.23 -34.36
N HIS A 21 -11.82 21.33 -33.05
CA HIS A 21 -10.77 21.47 -32.05
C HIS A 21 -9.76 20.31 -32.06
N MET A 22 -8.47 20.64 -31.98
CA MET A 22 -7.42 19.66 -31.70
C MET A 22 -7.58 19.12 -30.27
N ARG A 23 -8.18 17.93 -30.13
CA ARG A 23 -7.88 17.03 -29.01
C ARG A 23 -6.88 16.00 -29.53
N LYS A 24 -5.59 16.16 -29.18
CA LYS A 24 -4.63 15.06 -29.30
C LYS A 24 -4.68 14.23 -28.02
N VAL A 25 -5.17 13.02 -28.22
CA VAL A 25 -5.39 11.94 -27.27
C VAL A 25 -4.03 11.38 -26.85
N TYR A 26 -3.83 11.20 -25.54
CA TYR A 26 -2.73 10.40 -25.00
C TYR A 26 -2.95 8.93 -25.40
N SER A 27 -1.99 8.36 -26.12
CA SER A 27 -1.98 6.93 -26.40
C SER A 27 -1.41 6.22 -25.18
N VAL A 28 -2.29 5.61 -24.39
CA VAL A 28 -1.88 4.64 -23.39
C VAL A 28 -1.51 3.36 -24.14
N ALA A 29 -0.23 3.01 -24.13
CA ALA A 29 0.23 1.72 -24.61
C ALA A 29 -0.22 0.64 -23.61
N ALA A 30 -1.38 0.06 -23.88
CA ALA A 30 -1.79 -1.19 -23.28
C ALA A 30 -0.95 -2.33 -23.90
N ALA A 31 0.15 -2.70 -23.24
CA ALA A 31 0.78 -3.98 -23.44
C ALA A 31 0.24 -4.94 -22.37
N ALA A 32 -0.77 -5.70 -22.75
CA ALA A 32 -1.36 -6.75 -21.93
C ALA A 32 -0.34 -7.85 -21.64
N THR A 33 0.13 -7.94 -20.40
CA THR A 33 0.59 -9.22 -19.83
C THR A 33 -0.64 -10.00 -19.41
N ALA A 34 -1.12 -10.85 -20.33
CA ALA A 34 -2.10 -11.86 -20.02
C ALA A 34 -1.46 -12.92 -19.10
N GLY A 35 -1.74 -12.82 -17.81
CA GLY A 35 -1.38 -13.80 -16.79
C GLY A 35 -1.69 -13.25 -15.41
N LEU A 36 -2.67 -13.86 -14.74
CA LEU A 36 -3.22 -13.54 -13.40
C LEU A 36 -4.30 -12.45 -13.39
N VAL A 37 -5.50 -12.82 -13.87
CA VAL A 37 -6.74 -12.43 -13.17
C VAL A 37 -7.28 -13.71 -12.56
N SER A 38 -6.64 -14.17 -11.49
CA SER A 38 -7.26 -15.14 -10.59
C SER A 38 -8.22 -14.37 -9.69
N ALA A 39 -9.46 -14.85 -9.62
CA ALA A 39 -10.47 -14.35 -8.69
C ALA A 39 -9.90 -14.26 -7.26
N GLN A 40 -10.16 -13.13 -6.61
CA GLN A 40 -9.93 -12.81 -5.19
C GLN A 40 -9.53 -14.00 -4.29
N ALA A 41 -8.22 -14.17 -4.15
CA ALA A 41 -7.57 -14.22 -2.86
C ALA A 41 -6.55 -13.08 -2.94
N ASP A 42 -6.99 -11.88 -2.57
CA ASP A 42 -6.24 -10.65 -2.75
C ASP A 42 -5.09 -10.65 -1.74
N GLY A 43 -3.87 -10.86 -2.22
CA GLY A 43 -2.71 -10.68 -1.38
C GLY A 43 -2.58 -9.22 -1.03
N ALA A 44 -2.83 -8.88 0.23
CA ALA A 44 -2.93 -7.50 0.65
C ALA A 44 -1.55 -6.85 0.54
N VAL A 45 -1.38 -5.96 -0.43
CA VAL A 45 -0.29 -4.98 -0.33
C VAL A 45 -0.51 -4.22 0.97
N ARG A 46 0.53 -4.15 1.80
CA ARG A 46 0.55 -3.48 3.09
C ARG A 46 1.37 -2.22 2.97
N TYR A 47 0.80 -1.09 3.33
CA TYR A 47 1.39 0.24 3.12
C TYR A 47 1.74 0.93 4.42
N SER A 48 2.88 1.61 4.49
CA SER A 48 3.31 2.29 5.71
C SER A 48 2.50 3.54 6.05
N GLY A 49 1.74 4.09 5.09
CA GLY A 49 1.41 5.51 5.13
C GLY A 49 2.63 6.36 4.74
N VAL A 50 2.42 7.67 4.55
CA VAL A 50 3.55 8.60 4.36
C VAL A 50 4.29 8.78 5.68
N GLN A 51 5.62 8.70 5.64
CA GLN A 51 6.49 8.67 6.81
C GLN A 51 7.49 9.84 6.82
N ASP A 52 8.13 10.12 5.68
CA ASP A 52 9.11 11.21 5.50
C ASP A 52 10.21 11.26 6.58
N ILE A 53 10.86 10.11 6.80
CA ILE A 53 11.93 9.94 7.78
C ILE A 53 13.25 10.42 7.17
N SER A 54 13.84 11.46 7.74
CA SER A 54 15.16 11.96 7.33
C SER A 54 16.29 11.17 8.00
N ILE A 55 17.26 10.72 7.21
CA ILE A 55 18.50 10.12 7.71
C ILE A 55 19.59 11.20 7.67
N GLU A 56 19.95 11.74 8.83
CA GLU A 56 21.02 12.73 8.93
C GLU A 56 22.36 12.17 8.40
N LEU A 57 23.18 13.05 7.83
CA LEU A 57 24.50 12.68 7.34
C LEU A 57 25.38 12.16 8.50
N GLY A 58 25.99 10.99 8.31
CA GLY A 58 26.73 10.24 9.33
C GLY A 58 25.91 9.15 10.02
N TYR A 59 24.61 9.04 9.77
CA TYR A 59 23.71 8.08 10.44
C TYR A 59 23.17 7.01 9.49
N SER A 60 22.41 6.08 10.08
CA SER A 60 21.67 5.05 9.37
C SER A 60 20.30 4.84 10.01
N GLN A 61 19.32 4.46 9.20
CA GLN A 61 18.00 4.07 9.64
C GLN A 61 17.78 2.58 9.37
N ASP A 62 17.35 1.87 10.41
CA ASP A 62 16.85 0.50 10.32
C ASP A 62 15.34 0.55 10.19
N LEU A 63 14.80 -0.19 9.23
CA LEU A 63 13.38 -0.22 8.92
C LEU A 63 12.86 -1.65 9.01
N SER A 64 11.86 -1.87 9.86
CA SER A 64 10.98 -3.03 9.80
C SER A 64 9.82 -2.67 8.87
N ILE A 65 9.72 -3.40 7.75
CA ILE A 65 8.74 -3.17 6.68
C ILE A 65 7.40 -3.77 7.06
N ASP A 66 7.40 -4.92 7.71
CA ASP A 66 6.22 -5.61 8.21
C ASP A 66 5.78 -5.14 9.61
N ALA A 67 6.60 -4.30 10.26
CA ALA A 67 6.43 -3.77 11.60
C ALA A 67 6.47 -4.83 12.70
N ASP A 68 7.28 -5.87 12.51
CA ASP A 68 7.68 -6.79 13.56
C ASP A 68 8.81 -6.22 14.46
N GLU A 69 9.45 -7.07 15.27
CA GLU A 69 10.56 -6.65 16.15
C GLU A 69 11.91 -6.52 15.40
N TYR A 70 12.00 -6.99 14.16
CA TYR A 70 13.23 -7.15 13.42
C TYR A 70 13.29 -6.21 12.21
N ALA A 71 14.39 -5.48 12.07
CA ALA A 71 14.57 -4.62 10.90
C ALA A 71 14.90 -5.45 9.64
N ASP A 72 14.21 -5.17 8.55
CA ASP A 72 14.42 -5.84 7.25
C ASP A 72 15.52 -5.20 6.44
N ILE A 73 15.59 -3.86 6.45
CA ILE A 73 16.52 -3.09 5.65
C ILE A 73 17.17 -1.98 6.46
N ARG A 74 18.47 -1.80 6.25
CA ARG A 74 19.26 -0.67 6.74
C ARG A 74 19.59 0.26 5.59
N LEU A 75 19.18 1.52 5.72
CA LEU A 75 19.55 2.61 4.83
C LEU A 75 20.60 3.49 5.52
N LYS A 76 21.70 3.77 4.82
CA LYS A 76 22.85 4.49 5.38
C LYS A 76 23.06 5.80 4.64
N ASN A 77 23.32 6.86 5.40
CA ASN A 77 23.78 8.16 4.90
C ASN A 77 25.12 8.48 5.56
N SER A 78 26.24 8.12 4.95
CA SER A 78 27.58 8.22 5.55
C SER A 78 28.35 9.42 5.01
N ASP A 79 29.12 10.07 5.88
CA ASP A 79 30.13 11.04 5.47
C ASP A 79 31.48 10.34 5.28
N TYR A 80 31.89 10.15 4.02
CA TYR A 80 33.21 9.57 3.70
C TYR A 80 34.14 10.62 3.11
N PHE A 81 35.42 10.28 3.06
CA PHE A 81 36.38 11.07 2.31
C PHE A 81 35.95 11.16 0.83
N GLY A 82 35.65 12.36 0.36
CA GLY A 82 35.16 12.59 -1.01
C GLY A 82 33.66 12.92 -1.11
N GLY A 83 32.92 12.93 0.01
CA GLY A 83 31.55 13.42 0.09
C GLY A 83 30.55 12.42 0.67
N PRO A 84 29.26 12.77 0.68
CA PRO A 84 28.20 11.90 1.17
C PRO A 84 28.10 10.61 0.36
N TYR A 85 27.85 9.50 1.04
CA TYR A 85 27.57 8.19 0.46
C TYR A 85 26.25 7.66 0.98
N GLN A 86 25.40 7.18 0.10
CA GLN A 86 24.19 6.47 0.46
C GLN A 86 24.24 5.02 -0.01
N GLY A 87 23.74 4.12 0.83
CA GLY A 87 23.71 2.69 0.55
C GLY A 87 22.58 1.99 1.30
N ALA A 88 22.20 0.83 0.77
CA ALA A 88 21.15 -0.01 1.31
C ALA A 88 21.68 -1.42 1.61
N SER A 89 21.15 -2.04 2.67
CA SER A 89 21.45 -3.44 3.01
C SER A 89 20.23 -4.12 3.63
N VAL A 90 19.74 -5.18 3.01
CA VAL A 90 18.79 -6.11 3.60
C VAL A 90 19.51 -6.93 4.67
N LEU A 91 18.90 -7.03 5.86
CA LEU A 91 19.58 -7.47 7.08
C LEU A 91 19.52 -8.98 7.31
N PHE A 92 18.52 -9.67 6.78
CA PHE A 92 18.30 -11.09 7.02
C PHE A 92 18.24 -11.91 5.73
N SER A 93 18.83 -13.10 5.78
CA SER A 93 18.75 -14.10 4.72
C SER A 93 17.43 -14.87 4.83
N PRO A 94 16.74 -15.22 3.73
CA PRO A 94 17.16 -15.11 2.32
C PRO A 94 16.88 -13.76 1.63
N GLY A 95 16.59 -12.69 2.35
CA GLY A 95 16.30 -11.38 1.76
C GLY A 95 17.41 -10.83 0.86
N ARG A 96 17.00 -10.08 -0.18
CA ARG A 96 17.85 -9.55 -1.26
C ARG A 96 17.40 -8.16 -1.68
N LEU A 97 18.33 -7.39 -2.23
CA LEU A 97 18.08 -6.08 -2.82
C LEU A 97 18.09 -6.18 -4.35
N LEU A 98 17.19 -5.46 -5.01
CA LEU A 98 17.21 -5.31 -6.45
C LEU A 98 18.40 -4.44 -6.85
N THR A 99 19.34 -5.06 -7.56
CA THR A 99 20.66 -4.49 -7.84
C THR A 99 21.08 -4.74 -9.28
N PHE A 100 22.12 -4.02 -9.71
CA PHE A 100 22.81 -4.29 -10.96
C PHE A 100 24.33 -4.15 -10.79
N ASN A 101 25.07 -4.77 -11.70
CA ASN A 101 26.51 -4.64 -11.82
C ASN A 101 26.86 -3.94 -13.12
N VAL A 102 28.02 -3.29 -13.13
CA VAL A 102 28.61 -2.72 -14.34
C VAL A 102 29.80 -3.56 -14.74
N ASP A 103 29.87 -3.97 -16.00
CA ASP A 103 30.96 -4.80 -16.51
C ASP A 103 32.34 -4.21 -16.19
N GLY A 104 33.21 -5.04 -15.64
CA GLY A 104 34.56 -4.65 -15.24
C GLY A 104 34.63 -3.77 -13.99
N ARG A 105 33.53 -3.61 -13.24
CA ARG A 105 33.51 -2.90 -11.94
C ARG A 105 33.21 -3.87 -10.80
N PRO A 106 33.86 -3.72 -9.63
CA PRO A 106 33.64 -4.60 -8.49
C PRO A 106 32.42 -4.22 -7.64
N LEU A 107 31.83 -3.04 -7.88
CA LEU A 107 30.71 -2.53 -7.09
C LEU A 107 29.38 -3.10 -7.58
N VAL A 108 28.47 -3.29 -6.62
CA VAL A 108 27.06 -3.60 -6.83
C VAL A 108 26.27 -2.33 -6.55
N TYR A 109 25.38 -1.95 -7.45
CA TYR A 109 24.56 -0.76 -7.33
C TYR A 109 23.12 -1.14 -7.04
N ALA A 110 22.47 -0.41 -6.14
CA ALA A 110 21.03 -0.47 -6.01
C ALA A 110 20.42 0.12 -7.29
N LYS A 111 19.40 -0.54 -7.83
CA LYS A 111 18.70 -0.03 -9.02
C LYS A 111 17.61 0.95 -8.59
N ALA A 112 17.58 2.14 -9.18
CA ALA A 112 16.47 3.06 -9.05
C ALA A 112 15.32 2.56 -9.94
N LEU A 113 14.17 2.36 -9.34
CA LEU A 113 12.98 1.87 -10.03
C LEU A 113 12.01 3.02 -10.26
N ASP A 114 11.45 3.07 -11.47
CA ASP A 114 10.27 3.86 -11.77
C ASP A 114 9.01 3.15 -11.23
N GLU A 115 7.95 3.92 -10.99
CA GLU A 115 6.64 3.39 -10.64
C GLU A 115 6.15 2.37 -11.69
N GLY A 116 5.54 1.28 -11.23
CA GLY A 116 5.07 0.19 -12.09
C GLY A 116 6.11 -0.87 -12.42
N TYR A 117 7.37 -0.73 -11.98
CA TYR A 117 8.39 -1.77 -12.18
C TYR A 117 8.09 -3.02 -11.34
N GLY A 118 8.08 -4.21 -11.95
CA GLY A 118 7.80 -5.46 -11.25
C GLY A 118 8.94 -5.93 -10.32
N ILE A 119 8.63 -6.11 -9.03
CA ILE A 119 9.52 -6.62 -7.98
C ILE A 119 9.05 -8.02 -7.60
N ASN A 120 9.81 -9.04 -7.98
CA ASN A 120 9.46 -10.44 -7.80
C ASN A 120 10.71 -11.34 -7.92
N ALA A 121 10.51 -12.65 -7.82
CA ALA A 121 11.57 -13.65 -7.89
C ALA A 121 12.47 -13.56 -9.14
N SER A 122 11.95 -13.05 -10.26
CA SER A 122 12.70 -12.91 -11.51
C SER A 122 13.47 -11.60 -11.64
N SER A 123 13.08 -10.57 -10.88
CA SER A 123 13.73 -9.27 -10.91
C SER A 123 14.67 -9.05 -9.72
N ILE A 124 14.45 -9.75 -8.61
CA ILE A 124 15.33 -9.69 -7.44
C ILE A 124 16.68 -10.34 -7.76
N GLY A 125 17.78 -9.67 -7.38
CA GLY A 125 19.14 -10.15 -7.62
C GLY A 125 19.69 -11.00 -6.48
N ASP A 126 20.97 -11.37 -6.59
CA ASP A 126 21.66 -12.22 -5.60
C ASP A 126 22.27 -11.47 -4.41
N TYR A 127 22.33 -10.14 -4.49
CA TYR A 127 23.00 -9.32 -3.48
C TYR A 127 22.00 -8.81 -2.44
N PHE A 128 22.41 -8.81 -1.17
CA PHE A 128 21.64 -8.22 -0.07
C PHE A 128 22.01 -6.75 0.20
N PHE A 129 22.93 -6.17 -0.58
CA PHE A 129 23.36 -4.78 -0.42
C PHE A 129 23.61 -4.13 -1.78
N GLY A 130 23.58 -2.80 -1.82
CA GLY A 130 23.88 -2.03 -3.02
C GLY A 130 24.28 -0.59 -2.68
N SER A 131 25.25 -0.05 -3.43
CA SER A 131 25.54 1.38 -3.39
C SER A 131 24.43 2.16 -4.10
N MET A 132 23.90 3.18 -3.44
CA MET A 132 22.82 4.00 -3.98
C MET A 132 23.35 5.29 -4.60
N ALA A 133 24.24 6.00 -3.89
CA ALA A 133 24.79 7.28 -4.32
C ALA A 133 26.18 7.55 -3.70
N TYR A 134 27.08 8.18 -4.46
CA TYR A 134 28.38 8.67 -3.99
C TYR A 134 28.99 9.71 -4.95
N GLY A 135 28.14 10.50 -5.60
CA GLY A 135 28.50 11.53 -6.56
C GLY A 135 29.46 11.02 -7.63
N VAL A 136 30.53 11.78 -7.86
CA VAL A 136 31.55 11.48 -8.88
C VAL A 136 32.37 10.22 -8.57
N ALA A 137 32.42 9.78 -7.30
CA ALA A 137 33.15 8.57 -6.93
C ALA A 137 32.42 7.30 -7.40
N ASN A 138 31.08 7.34 -7.48
CA ASN A 138 30.26 6.28 -8.07
C ASN A 138 29.46 6.82 -9.27
N PRO A 139 30.08 6.94 -10.46
CA PRO A 139 29.44 7.57 -11.62
C PRO A 139 28.26 6.77 -12.20
N TYR A 140 28.11 5.50 -11.82
CA TYR A 140 26.99 4.64 -12.25
C TYR A 140 25.86 4.56 -11.22
N ALA A 141 25.99 5.23 -10.08
CA ALA A 141 24.95 5.24 -9.06
C ALA A 141 23.69 5.98 -9.57
N GLU A 142 22.53 5.33 -9.44
CA GLU A 142 21.26 5.84 -9.96
C GLU A 142 20.53 6.78 -8.99
N PHE A 143 20.91 6.81 -7.70
CA PHE A 143 20.23 7.63 -6.68
C PHE A 143 20.96 8.95 -6.34
N ASN A 144 21.92 9.40 -7.14
CA ASN A 144 22.71 10.60 -6.80
C ASN A 144 21.84 11.87 -6.64
N ASN A 145 20.74 11.97 -7.38
CA ASN A 145 19.78 13.06 -7.24
C ASN A 145 18.40 12.58 -7.72
N VAL A 146 17.61 12.02 -6.81
CA VAL A 146 16.29 11.45 -7.10
C VAL A 146 15.25 12.04 -6.16
N ASP A 147 14.04 12.21 -6.68
CA ASP A 147 12.88 12.65 -5.91
C ASP A 147 11.78 11.58 -6.04
N GLY A 148 11.62 10.74 -5.01
CA GLY A 148 10.64 9.67 -4.97
C GLY A 148 10.96 8.44 -5.84
N ALA A 149 12.22 8.05 -5.97
CA ALA A 149 12.59 6.79 -6.65
C ALA A 149 12.42 5.58 -5.72
N PHE A 150 12.16 4.41 -6.28
CA PHE A 150 11.92 3.19 -5.50
C PHE A 150 13.15 2.27 -5.45
N LEU A 151 13.45 1.71 -4.28
CA LEU A 151 14.23 0.48 -4.13
C LEU A 151 13.28 -0.71 -4.16
N GLY A 152 13.66 -1.79 -4.85
CA GLY A 152 12.97 -3.08 -4.72
C GLY A 152 13.75 -4.03 -3.83
N LEU A 153 13.06 -4.80 -3.00
CA LEU A 153 13.69 -5.81 -2.15
C LEU A 153 12.82 -7.04 -1.96
N SER A 154 13.46 -8.09 -1.46
CA SER A 154 12.79 -9.22 -0.82
C SER A 154 13.31 -9.36 0.61
N PHE A 155 12.46 -9.81 1.52
CA PHE A 155 12.79 -10.00 2.93
C PHE A 155 11.95 -11.14 3.51
N PRO A 156 12.48 -11.89 4.50
CA PRO A 156 11.72 -12.95 5.13
C PRO A 156 10.75 -12.43 6.18
N ILE A 157 9.53 -12.96 6.19
CA ILE A 157 8.61 -12.88 7.33
C ILE A 157 8.48 -14.32 7.84
N ALA A 158 8.99 -14.57 9.05
CA ALA A 158 9.21 -15.93 9.54
C ALA A 158 10.01 -16.80 8.53
N ASP A 159 9.39 -17.86 7.99
CA ASP A 159 10.03 -18.79 7.04
C ASP A 159 9.73 -18.44 5.57
N ASP A 160 8.86 -17.46 5.33
CA ASP A 160 8.34 -17.12 4.01
C ASP A 160 9.01 -15.86 3.44
N LEU A 161 9.23 -15.84 2.12
CA LEU A 161 9.87 -14.72 1.44
C LEU A 161 8.81 -13.76 0.87
N HIS A 162 8.93 -12.48 1.17
CA HIS A 162 8.04 -11.43 0.70
C HIS A 162 8.79 -10.43 -0.17
N TYR A 163 8.06 -9.64 -0.95
CA TYR A 163 8.60 -8.59 -1.80
C TYR A 163 8.04 -7.24 -1.36
N GLY A 164 8.88 -6.21 -1.42
CA GLY A 164 8.48 -4.85 -1.07
C GLY A 164 9.24 -3.78 -1.83
N TRP A 165 8.80 -2.54 -1.63
CA TRP A 165 9.47 -1.36 -2.14
C TRP A 165 9.74 -0.31 -1.06
N VAL A 166 10.92 0.29 -1.19
CA VAL A 166 11.54 1.46 -0.57
C VAL A 166 11.36 2.80 -1.29
N ARG A 167 10.42 3.73 -1.00
CA ARG A 167 10.44 5.03 -1.72
C ARG A 167 11.34 6.04 -1.01
N VAL A 168 12.24 6.66 -1.77
CA VAL A 168 13.25 7.58 -1.22
C VAL A 168 13.48 8.81 -2.08
N THR A 169 13.84 9.91 -1.41
CA THR A 169 14.36 11.14 -2.02
C THR A 169 15.80 11.36 -1.54
N ILE A 170 16.72 11.52 -2.48
CA ILE A 170 18.15 11.70 -2.19
C ILE A 170 18.68 12.87 -3.00
N ASP A 171 19.36 13.80 -2.33
CA ASP A 171 20.29 14.76 -2.92
C ASP A 171 21.67 14.47 -2.34
N ASN A 172 22.48 13.71 -3.09
CA ASN A 172 23.80 13.30 -2.64
C ASN A 172 24.75 14.49 -2.44
N ALA A 173 24.63 15.53 -3.26
CA ALA A 173 25.51 16.70 -3.15
C ALA A 173 25.22 17.49 -1.87
N ALA A 174 23.95 17.56 -1.46
CA ALA A 174 23.54 18.13 -0.18
C ALA A 174 23.70 17.16 1.01
N GLY A 175 23.94 15.87 0.75
CA GLY A 175 23.95 14.83 1.78
C GLY A 175 22.55 14.55 2.36
N SER A 176 21.49 14.88 1.62
CA SER A 176 20.10 14.64 2.03
C SER A 176 19.65 13.24 1.65
N PHE A 177 19.00 12.55 2.58
CA PHE A 177 18.39 11.24 2.36
C PHE A 177 17.10 11.14 3.19
N VAL A 178 15.97 11.06 2.51
CA VAL A 178 14.64 10.88 3.10
C VAL A 178 14.06 9.54 2.65
N ILE A 179 13.52 8.78 3.60
CA ILE A 179 12.62 7.65 3.35
C ILE A 179 11.20 8.20 3.35
N ASN A 180 10.52 8.17 2.20
CA ASN A 180 9.18 8.73 2.09
C ASN A 180 8.14 7.78 2.66
N ASP A 181 8.15 6.52 2.22
CA ASP A 181 7.20 5.47 2.57
C ASP A 181 7.66 4.11 2.01
N TRP A 182 6.94 3.05 2.37
CA TRP A 182 7.18 1.69 1.90
C TRP A 182 5.89 0.88 1.79
N ALA A 183 5.96 -0.18 1.00
CA ALA A 183 4.93 -1.23 1.00
C ALA A 183 5.53 -2.61 0.72
N TYR A 184 4.79 -3.66 1.08
CA TYR A 184 5.11 -5.04 0.74
C TYR A 184 3.87 -5.86 0.42
N ASN A 185 4.03 -6.99 -0.25
CA ASN A 185 2.97 -7.97 -0.45
C ASN A 185 2.95 -8.97 0.71
N ASP A 186 1.85 -9.02 1.46
CA ASP A 186 1.68 -9.93 2.59
C ASP A 186 1.53 -11.41 2.19
N GLU A 187 1.29 -11.69 0.90
CA GLU A 187 1.29 -13.07 0.42
C GLU A 187 2.71 -13.57 0.13
N PRO A 188 3.11 -14.70 0.73
CA PRO A 188 4.39 -15.33 0.48
C PRO A 188 4.67 -15.53 -1.00
N SER A 189 5.87 -15.12 -1.42
CA SER A 189 6.40 -15.28 -2.77
C SER A 189 5.62 -14.57 -3.88
N VAL A 190 4.66 -13.70 -3.55
CA VAL A 190 3.91 -12.90 -4.52
C VAL A 190 4.59 -11.55 -4.72
N GLY A 191 4.92 -11.23 -5.97
CA GLY A 191 5.52 -9.94 -6.31
C GLY A 191 4.53 -8.79 -6.25
N LEU A 192 5.07 -7.58 -6.38
CA LEU A 192 4.31 -6.33 -6.49
C LEU A 192 5.00 -5.38 -7.47
N LEU A 193 4.31 -4.32 -7.86
CA LEU A 193 4.90 -3.24 -8.63
C LEU A 193 5.50 -2.18 -7.69
N ALA A 194 6.58 -1.53 -8.11
CA ALA A 194 7.09 -0.36 -7.43
C ALA A 194 6.01 0.73 -7.37
N GLY A 195 5.71 1.22 -6.17
CA GLY A 195 4.62 2.18 -5.94
C GLY A 195 3.22 1.58 -5.95
N GLU A 196 3.08 0.25 -6.03
CA GLU A 196 1.78 -0.39 -5.86
C GLU A 196 1.22 -0.08 -4.48
N MET A 197 -0.02 0.42 -4.48
CA MET A 197 -0.79 0.75 -3.29
C MET A 197 -1.80 -0.37 -2.99
N PRO A 198 -2.24 -0.51 -1.73
CA PRO A 198 -3.27 -1.46 -1.36
C PRO A 198 -4.54 -1.27 -2.20
N GLY A 199 -5.16 -2.39 -2.57
CA GLY A 199 -6.49 -2.40 -3.17
C GLY A 199 -7.58 -1.95 -2.16
N PRO A 200 -8.82 -1.74 -2.63
CA PRO A 200 -9.94 -1.44 -1.76
C PRO A 200 -10.12 -2.53 -0.69
N LEU A 201 -10.31 -2.11 0.55
CA LEU A 201 -10.53 -3.03 1.66
C LEU A 201 -12.02 -3.35 1.79
N THR A 202 -12.35 -4.64 1.85
CA THR A 202 -13.75 -5.06 2.01
C THR A 202 -14.31 -4.54 3.33
N ALA A 203 -15.51 -3.96 3.30
CA ALA A 203 -16.20 -3.33 4.42
C ALA A 203 -15.59 -2.02 4.99
N ASP A 204 -14.57 -1.47 4.33
CA ASP A 204 -14.09 -0.11 4.59
C ASP A 204 -15.04 0.89 3.91
N PHE A 205 -16.18 1.16 4.54
CA PHE A 205 -17.23 1.98 3.94
C PHE A 205 -16.83 3.45 3.80
N ASN A 206 -15.80 3.90 4.50
CA ASN A 206 -15.33 5.28 4.45
C ASN A 206 -14.09 5.49 3.53
N ASN A 207 -13.46 4.40 3.05
CA ASN A 207 -12.26 4.37 2.20
C ASN A 207 -10.97 4.91 2.87
N ASP A 208 -10.81 4.75 4.18
CA ASP A 208 -9.62 5.20 4.91
C ASP A 208 -8.53 4.12 5.08
N GLY A 209 -8.76 2.93 4.54
CA GLY A 209 -7.86 1.78 4.61
C GLY A 209 -8.00 0.97 5.89
N ARG A 210 -9.04 1.22 6.71
CA ARG A 210 -9.34 0.48 7.94
C ARG A 210 -10.82 0.09 7.97
N VAL A 211 -11.12 -1.04 8.62
CA VAL A 211 -12.51 -1.44 8.92
C VAL A 211 -12.73 -1.25 10.41
N ASP A 212 -13.33 -0.14 10.81
CA ASP A 212 -13.53 0.21 12.20
C ASP A 212 -14.91 0.83 12.49
N LEU A 213 -15.04 1.55 13.62
CA LEU A 213 -16.32 2.15 14.04
C LEU A 213 -16.76 3.32 13.15
N ALA A 214 -15.84 3.96 12.41
CA ALA A 214 -16.19 5.00 11.45
C ALA A 214 -17.02 4.41 10.30
N ASP A 215 -16.70 3.21 9.83
CA ASP A 215 -17.48 2.53 8.78
C ASP A 215 -18.89 2.19 9.25
N TYR A 216 -19.03 1.79 10.52
CA TYR A 216 -20.36 1.57 11.10
C TYR A 216 -21.23 2.83 11.03
N THR A 217 -20.66 4.02 11.18
CA THR A 217 -21.43 5.27 11.03
C THR A 217 -21.87 5.50 9.59
N VAL A 218 -21.00 5.21 8.61
CA VAL A 218 -21.35 5.30 7.18
C VAL A 218 -22.49 4.34 6.83
N TRP A 219 -22.41 3.08 7.28
CA TRP A 219 -23.50 2.11 7.08
C TRP A 219 -24.79 2.58 7.73
N ARG A 220 -24.72 3.03 8.99
CA ARG A 220 -25.92 3.42 9.75
C ARG A 220 -26.63 4.62 9.12
N ASP A 221 -25.87 5.60 8.63
CA ASP A 221 -26.41 6.82 8.02
C ASP A 221 -27.04 6.56 6.64
N ASN A 222 -26.61 5.50 5.96
CA ASN A 222 -27.11 5.12 4.63
C ASN A 222 -28.08 3.93 4.65
N LEU A 223 -28.53 3.46 5.81
CA LEU A 223 -29.41 2.29 5.92
C LEU A 223 -30.67 2.42 5.04
N GLY A 224 -30.86 1.45 4.13
CA GLY A 224 -31.95 1.41 3.15
C GLY A 224 -31.72 2.25 1.88
N ALA A 225 -30.55 2.87 1.71
CA ALA A 225 -30.16 3.53 0.47
C ALA A 225 -29.76 2.50 -0.61
N ASP A 226 -29.83 2.92 -1.87
CA ASP A 226 -29.40 2.13 -3.03
C ASP A 226 -27.86 2.12 -3.13
N GLU A 227 -27.25 0.95 -3.02
CA GLU A 227 -25.79 0.80 -3.05
C GLU A 227 -25.15 1.20 -4.38
N SER A 228 -25.90 1.11 -5.49
CA SER A 228 -25.39 1.50 -6.82
C SER A 228 -25.03 2.98 -6.92
N THR A 229 -25.47 3.78 -5.94
CA THR A 229 -25.09 5.18 -5.80
C THR A 229 -23.71 5.40 -5.18
N GLY A 230 -23.04 4.33 -4.72
CA GLY A 230 -21.70 4.38 -4.14
C GLY A 230 -21.65 4.85 -2.69
N VAL A 231 -22.78 4.79 -1.96
CA VAL A 231 -22.88 5.25 -0.55
C VAL A 231 -21.95 4.52 0.41
N LEU A 232 -21.56 3.28 0.09
CA LEU A 232 -20.56 2.50 0.83
C LEU A 232 -19.23 2.40 0.08
N ASN A 233 -18.98 3.31 -0.87
CA ASN A 233 -17.78 3.37 -1.68
C ASN A 233 -17.46 2.11 -2.52
N GLY A 234 -18.46 1.25 -2.74
CA GLY A 234 -18.30 -0.04 -3.44
C GLY A 234 -17.78 -1.17 -2.56
N ASN A 235 -17.59 -0.92 -1.26
CA ASN A 235 -17.03 -1.89 -0.31
C ASN A 235 -18.11 -2.64 0.48
N GLY A 236 -19.39 -2.40 0.16
CA GLY A 236 -20.56 -3.18 0.60
C GLY A 236 -20.68 -4.52 -0.12
N THR A 237 -21.79 -5.20 0.12
CA THR A 237 -22.11 -6.48 -0.55
C THR A 237 -22.47 -6.27 -2.02
N ASN A 238 -22.82 -5.05 -2.42
CA ASN A 238 -23.25 -4.69 -3.76
C ASN A 238 -24.50 -5.48 -4.20
N ASP A 239 -25.40 -5.79 -3.26
CA ASP A 239 -26.63 -6.57 -3.48
C ASP A 239 -27.86 -5.69 -3.73
N GLY A 240 -27.69 -4.37 -3.65
CA GLY A 240 -28.60 -3.36 -4.16
C GLY A 240 -29.15 -2.41 -3.10
N LEU A 241 -29.16 -2.79 -1.82
CA LEU A 241 -29.56 -1.91 -0.73
C LEU A 241 -28.60 -2.03 0.45
N VAL A 242 -28.33 -0.89 1.09
CA VAL A 242 -27.60 -0.89 2.36
C VAL A 242 -28.46 -1.56 3.42
N ASP A 243 -28.09 -2.76 3.86
CA ASP A 243 -28.92 -3.55 4.77
C ASP A 243 -28.13 -4.38 5.81
N SER A 244 -28.76 -5.40 6.38
CA SER A 244 -28.13 -6.28 7.37
C SER A 244 -26.96 -7.10 6.82
N ALA A 245 -26.93 -7.40 5.53
CA ALA A 245 -25.85 -8.12 4.87
C ALA A 245 -24.55 -7.32 4.90
N ASP A 246 -24.61 -6.01 4.66
CA ASP A 246 -23.44 -5.11 4.77
C ASP A 246 -22.96 -4.98 6.21
N TYR A 247 -23.89 -4.95 7.16
CA TYR A 247 -23.53 -4.97 8.58
C TYR A 247 -22.84 -6.28 8.99
N ASP A 248 -23.31 -7.41 8.48
CA ASP A 248 -22.68 -8.72 8.69
C ASP A 248 -21.29 -8.78 8.03
N LEU A 249 -21.15 -8.19 6.84
CA LEU A 249 -19.87 -8.02 6.15
C LEU A 249 -18.88 -7.18 6.97
N TRP A 250 -19.31 -6.02 7.48
CA TRP A 250 -18.50 -5.17 8.36
C TRP A 250 -18.07 -5.91 9.62
N LYS A 251 -19.00 -6.60 10.32
CA LYS A 251 -18.65 -7.38 11.52
C LYS A 251 -17.62 -8.46 11.22
N ALA A 252 -17.70 -9.11 10.07
CA ALA A 252 -16.76 -10.16 9.67
C ALA A 252 -15.36 -9.64 9.33
N ASN A 253 -15.24 -8.35 9.00
CA ASN A 253 -13.99 -7.71 8.62
C ASN A 253 -13.48 -6.68 9.66
N PHE A 254 -14.22 -6.45 10.74
CA PHE A 254 -13.89 -5.42 11.74
C PHE A 254 -12.51 -5.62 12.35
N GLY A 255 -11.66 -4.61 12.21
CA GLY A 255 -10.26 -4.61 12.63
C GLY A 255 -9.27 -4.84 11.50
N ASN A 256 -9.73 -5.19 10.29
CA ASN A 256 -8.85 -5.27 9.13
C ASN A 256 -8.32 -3.89 8.72
N SER A 257 -7.13 -3.89 8.13
CA SER A 257 -6.45 -2.68 7.69
C SER A 257 -5.56 -3.00 6.49
N THR A 258 -5.21 -1.99 5.71
CA THR A 258 -4.15 -2.09 4.68
C THR A 258 -2.80 -1.57 5.16
N PHE A 259 -2.71 -1.04 6.38
CA PHE A 259 -1.46 -0.45 6.87
C PHE A 259 -0.54 -1.46 7.56
N THR A 260 0.77 -1.28 7.38
CA THR A 260 1.79 -2.09 8.08
C THR A 260 1.65 -1.94 9.60
N GLY A 261 1.81 -3.04 10.35
CA GLY A 261 1.73 -3.05 11.82
C GLY A 261 0.32 -3.07 12.42
N ASP A 262 -0.72 -2.85 11.63
CA ASP A 262 -2.08 -3.11 12.11
C ASP A 262 -2.41 -4.60 12.10
N PRO A 263 -3.29 -5.07 13.01
CA PRO A 263 -3.73 -6.46 12.97
C PRO A 263 -4.45 -6.78 11.66
N ILE A 264 -4.18 -7.98 11.13
CA ILE A 264 -5.02 -8.61 10.12
C ILE A 264 -5.94 -9.55 10.88
N VAL A 265 -7.26 -9.33 10.80
CA VAL A 265 -8.24 -10.29 11.29
C VAL A 265 -8.66 -11.18 10.11
N PRO A 266 -8.30 -12.47 10.13
CA PRO A 266 -8.77 -13.39 9.09
C PRO A 266 -10.30 -13.38 9.07
N SER A 267 -10.90 -13.20 7.88
CA SER A 267 -12.36 -13.25 7.68
C SER A 267 -13.00 -14.55 8.21
N THR A 268 -12.19 -15.60 8.42
CA THR A 268 -12.60 -16.90 8.96
C THR A 268 -12.19 -17.17 10.40
N ALA A 269 -11.63 -16.19 11.12
CA ALA A 269 -11.40 -16.36 12.55
C ALA A 269 -12.77 -16.63 13.19
N PRO A 270 -13.02 -17.81 13.81
CA PRO A 270 -14.22 -17.96 14.60
C PRO A 270 -14.17 -16.82 15.61
N LEU A 271 -15.23 -16.03 15.68
CA LEU A 271 -15.40 -15.03 16.73
C LEU A 271 -15.10 -15.75 18.04
N SER A 272 -13.87 -15.62 18.54
CA SER A 272 -13.59 -15.97 19.90
C SER A 272 -14.50 -15.03 20.65
N THR A 273 -15.53 -15.57 21.26
CA THR A 273 -16.37 -14.85 22.20
C THR A 273 -15.44 -14.50 23.37
N ALA A 274 -14.57 -13.51 23.18
CA ALA A 274 -13.96 -12.78 24.25
C ALA A 274 -15.17 -12.24 24.99
N ALA A 275 -15.45 -12.84 26.14
CA ALA A 275 -16.53 -12.41 27.00
C ALA A 275 -16.33 -10.91 27.19
N VAL A 276 -17.19 -10.11 26.55
CA VAL A 276 -17.30 -8.69 26.84
C VAL A 276 -17.42 -8.63 28.36
N PRO A 277 -16.50 -7.97 29.08
CA PRO A 277 -16.61 -7.86 30.52
C PRO A 277 -17.95 -7.18 30.80
N GLU A 278 -18.96 -7.94 31.23
CA GLU A 278 -20.25 -7.36 31.54
C GLU A 278 -20.02 -6.33 32.65
N PRO A 279 -20.40 -5.06 32.44
CA PRO A 279 -20.25 -4.05 33.47
C PRO A 279 -21.20 -4.38 34.64
N GLY A 280 -20.71 -5.14 35.62
CA GLY A 280 -21.13 -5.20 37.02
C GLY A 280 -22.63 -5.34 37.33
N THR A 281 -23.49 -5.71 36.37
CA THR A 281 -24.95 -5.55 36.52
C THR A 281 -25.52 -6.57 37.50
N LEU A 282 -24.89 -7.76 37.58
CA LEU A 282 -25.18 -8.76 38.61
C LEU A 282 -24.72 -8.35 40.02
N GLY A 283 -23.67 -7.53 40.14
CA GLY A 283 -23.22 -6.98 41.42
C GLY A 283 -24.22 -5.98 42.02
N MET A 284 -24.87 -5.17 41.18
CA MET A 284 -25.88 -4.20 41.60
C MET A 284 -27.20 -4.86 42.05
N LEU A 285 -27.55 -6.03 41.50
CA LEU A 285 -28.74 -6.79 41.93
C LEU A 285 -28.54 -7.46 43.31
N ALA A 286 -27.32 -7.93 43.59
CA ALA A 286 -26.98 -8.51 44.90
C ALA A 286 -26.95 -7.45 46.03
N ALA A 287 -26.44 -6.25 45.75
CA ALA A 287 -26.44 -5.15 46.72
C ALA A 287 -27.84 -4.58 47.00
N GLY A 288 -28.73 -4.54 46.00
CA GLY A 288 -30.10 -4.09 46.17
C GLY A 288 -30.96 -5.01 47.05
N SER A 289 -30.74 -6.33 46.97
CA SER A 289 -31.54 -7.31 47.74
C SER A 289 -31.17 -7.36 49.23
N LEU A 290 -29.92 -7.07 49.59
CA LEU A 290 -29.47 -6.96 50.99
C LEU A 290 -29.96 -5.67 51.67
N GLY A 291 -30.04 -4.56 50.92
CA GLY A 291 -30.53 -3.27 51.43
C GLY A 291 -32.00 -3.31 51.86
N ILE A 292 -32.86 -3.98 51.09
CA ILE A 292 -34.30 -4.11 51.41
C ILE A 292 -34.53 -5.03 52.63
N ALA A 293 -33.72 -6.07 52.80
CA ALA A 293 -33.81 -6.97 53.96
C ALA A 293 -33.40 -6.29 55.28
N ALA A 294 -32.38 -5.41 55.24
CA ALA A 294 -31.92 -4.65 56.40
C ALA A 294 -32.94 -3.58 56.86
N LEU A 295 -33.62 -2.94 55.90
CA LEU A 295 -34.66 -1.94 56.20
C LEU A 295 -35.92 -2.56 56.81
N ARG A 296 -36.31 -3.78 56.40
CA ARG A 296 -37.45 -4.49 56.99
C ARG A 296 -37.23 -4.90 58.46
N ARG A 297 -36.02 -5.27 58.85
CA ARG A 297 -35.70 -5.67 60.25
C ARG A 297 -35.67 -4.49 61.23
N ARG A 298 -35.41 -3.27 60.75
CA ARG A 298 -35.34 -2.07 61.60
C ARG A 298 -36.70 -1.54 62.01
N ASN A 299 -37.73 -1.71 61.18
CA ASN A 299 -39.09 -1.27 61.50
C ASN A 299 -39.85 -2.24 62.43
N ALA A 300 -39.48 -3.53 62.47
CA ALA A 300 -40.10 -4.51 63.36
C ALA A 300 -39.64 -4.43 64.83
N ARG A 301 -38.62 -3.63 65.14
CA ARG A 301 -38.07 -3.47 66.51
C ARG A 301 -38.47 -2.16 67.19
N ARG A 302 -39.38 -1.40 66.58
CA ARG A 302 -39.88 -0.10 67.11
C ARG A 302 -41.39 -0.08 67.33
N GLY A 303 -42.03 -1.24 67.38
CA GLY A 303 -43.43 -1.42 67.77
C GLY A 303 -43.53 -2.06 69.14
#